data_AF-A0A1E4JCA1-F1
#
_entry.id   AF-A0A1E4JCA1-F1
#
_cell.length_a   1.000
_cell.length_b   1.000
_cell.length_c   1.000
_cell.angle_alpha   90.00
_cell.angle_beta   90.00
_cell.angle_gamma   90.00
#
_symmetry.space_group_name_H-M   'P 1'
#
loop_
_entity.id
_entity.type
_entity.pdbx_description
1 polymer ?
#
loop_
_entity_poly.entity_id
_entity_poly.type
_entity_poly.pdbx_seq_one_letter_code
_entity_poly.pdbx_strand_id
1 'polypeptide(L)'
;MRCFHKIAAAFLLAGAAISPASAADFIGDYTIDAHTSGSGLTVATQKIADFSVAPGFDLTNVGDSYSTALFKIWADNESDVGADDLNGKAISVNFAFTSPTIINGTVVGETVGERSFFGLFQNGQLSWGDVGFGAGVNEFSFGNGGKLIVSLTDTEFSNGLFGLNDSPRYGGTVHATFTLGALPAVPEPATWALMISGFGLVGAGLRANRRNRNIVTA
;
A
#
# COMPACT_ATOMS: atom_id res chain seq x y z
N MET A 1 -61.22 -7.07 -37.72
CA MET A 1 -60.32 -7.65 -36.70
C MET A 1 -59.00 -8.04 -37.36
N ARG A 2 -57.92 -7.27 -37.17
CA ARG A 2 -56.56 -7.66 -37.53
C ARG A 2 -55.62 -7.22 -36.41
N CYS A 3 -54.88 -8.20 -35.89
CA CYS A 3 -54.10 -8.17 -34.66
C CYS A 3 -52.95 -7.16 -34.65
N PHE A 4 -52.78 -6.55 -33.49
CA PHE A 4 -51.59 -5.88 -32.97
C PHE A 4 -50.34 -6.75 -33.07
N HIS A 5 -49.16 -6.15 -33.28
CA HIS A 5 -47.92 -6.55 -32.60
C HIS A 5 -47.06 -5.29 -32.36
N LYS A 6 -46.95 -4.91 -31.08
CA LYS A 6 -46.10 -3.82 -30.59
C LYS A 6 -44.65 -4.32 -30.55
N ILE A 7 -43.71 -3.56 -31.10
CA ILE A 7 -42.27 -3.83 -30.94
C ILE A 7 -41.82 -3.14 -29.65
N ALA A 8 -41.48 -3.94 -28.63
CA ALA A 8 -40.88 -3.46 -27.41
C ALA A 8 -39.38 -3.21 -27.63
N ALA A 9 -38.91 -1.99 -27.37
CA ALA A 9 -37.50 -1.66 -27.31
C ALA A 9 -36.97 -1.98 -25.90
N ALA A 10 -36.05 -2.95 -25.81
CA ALA A 10 -35.34 -3.25 -24.57
C ALA A 10 -34.18 -2.25 -24.41
N PHE A 11 -34.27 -1.37 -23.41
CA PHE A 11 -33.16 -0.56 -22.94
C PHE A 11 -32.23 -1.44 -22.09
N LEU A 12 -31.04 -1.76 -22.60
CA LEU A 12 -29.96 -2.33 -21.80
C LEU A 12 -29.23 -1.17 -21.10
N LEU A 13 -29.57 -0.98 -19.82
CA LEU A 13 -28.85 -0.09 -18.92
C LEU A 13 -27.59 -0.82 -18.45
N ALA A 14 -26.45 -0.59 -19.11
CA ALA A 14 -25.15 -1.05 -18.63
C ALA A 14 -24.55 0.03 -17.72
N GLY A 15 -24.95 -0.01 -16.45
CA GLY A 15 -24.25 0.75 -15.41
C GLY A 15 -22.93 0.06 -15.10
N ALA A 16 -21.81 0.76 -15.27
CA ALA A 16 -20.53 0.32 -14.72
C ALA A 16 -20.69 0.21 -13.20
N ALA A 17 -20.79 -1.01 -12.69
CA ALA A 17 -20.77 -1.26 -11.26
C ALA A 17 -19.34 -1.01 -10.78
N ILE A 18 -19.07 0.19 -10.27
CA ILE A 18 -17.97 0.37 -9.33
C ILE A 18 -18.41 -0.44 -8.11
N SER A 19 -17.92 -1.68 -7.98
CA SER A 19 -18.12 -2.44 -6.76
C SER A 19 -17.59 -1.57 -5.61
N PRO A 20 -18.41 -1.17 -4.63
CA PRO A 20 -17.86 -0.57 -3.43
C PRO A 20 -16.88 -1.61 -2.86
N ALA A 21 -15.66 -1.18 -2.55
CA ALA A 21 -14.78 -2.01 -1.73
C ALA A 21 -15.61 -2.39 -0.49
N SER A 22 -15.89 -3.69 -0.32
CA SER A 22 -16.59 -4.17 0.87
C SER A 22 -15.65 -4.03 2.06
N ALA A 23 -16.20 -3.78 3.25
CA ALA A 23 -15.46 -3.83 4.50
C ALA A 23 -14.48 -5.02 4.53
N ALA A 24 -13.21 -4.72 4.77
CA ALA A 24 -12.14 -5.68 4.77
C ALA A 24 -11.52 -5.72 6.16
N ASP A 25 -11.74 -6.84 6.86
CA ASP A 25 -11.05 -7.13 8.12
C ASP A 25 -9.61 -7.52 7.82
N PHE A 26 -8.66 -6.68 8.25
CA PHE A 26 -7.24 -6.96 8.14
C PHE A 26 -6.75 -7.66 9.39
N ILE A 27 -6.31 -8.90 9.20
CA ILE A 27 -5.73 -9.76 10.23
C ILE A 27 -4.38 -10.22 9.74
N GLY A 28 -3.37 -10.20 10.59
CA GLY A 28 -2.02 -10.57 10.20
C GLY A 28 -1.02 -10.43 11.32
N ASP A 29 0.26 -10.53 10.97
CA ASP A 29 1.33 -10.14 11.88
C ASP A 29 2.46 -9.43 11.13
N TYR A 30 3.47 -8.98 11.86
CA TYR A 30 4.71 -8.50 11.30
C TYR A 30 5.91 -8.97 12.12
N THR A 31 7.04 -9.04 11.43
CA THR A 31 8.35 -9.21 12.03
C THR A 31 9.25 -8.05 11.66
N ILE A 32 10.27 -7.81 12.48
CA ILE A 32 11.26 -6.77 12.27
C ILE A 32 12.60 -7.47 12.09
N ASP A 33 13.33 -7.11 11.03
CA ASP A 33 14.72 -7.50 10.83
C ASP A 33 15.57 -6.24 10.91
N ALA A 34 16.49 -6.19 11.87
CA ALA A 34 17.26 -5.01 12.22
C ALA A 34 18.74 -5.35 12.38
N HIS A 35 19.60 -4.34 12.22
CA HIS A 35 21.03 -4.52 12.42
C HIS A 35 21.38 -4.62 13.91
N THR A 36 21.61 -5.84 14.40
CA THR A 36 21.84 -6.11 15.84
C THR A 36 23.30 -6.37 16.21
N SER A 37 24.20 -6.47 15.23
CA SER A 37 25.63 -6.71 15.48
C SER A 37 26.48 -6.42 14.24
N GLY A 38 27.73 -6.05 14.46
CA GLY A 38 28.69 -5.81 13.38
C GLY A 38 29.22 -4.38 13.42
N SER A 39 29.58 -3.86 12.26
CA SER A 39 30.02 -2.48 12.12
C SER A 39 28.86 -1.61 11.65
N GLY A 40 28.71 -0.44 12.28
CA GLY A 40 27.59 0.49 12.17
C GLY A 40 26.55 0.30 13.28
N LEU A 41 25.62 1.26 13.36
CA LEU A 41 24.76 1.45 14.53
C LEU A 41 23.93 0.20 14.82
N THR A 42 24.24 -0.49 15.92
CA THR A 42 23.50 -1.65 16.41
C THR A 42 22.26 -1.22 17.17
N VAL A 43 21.13 -1.79 16.79
CA VAL A 43 19.82 -1.41 17.33
C VAL A 43 19.09 -2.62 17.90
N ALA A 44 18.29 -2.37 18.93
CA ALA A 44 17.32 -3.32 19.45
C ALA A 44 15.90 -2.81 19.21
N THR A 45 14.97 -3.76 19.09
CA THR A 45 13.55 -3.46 18.86
C THR A 45 12.66 -4.19 19.86
N GLN A 46 11.53 -3.56 20.18
CA GLN A 46 10.50 -4.14 21.04
C GLN A 46 9.14 -3.94 20.43
N LYS A 47 8.45 -5.05 20.14
CA LYS A 47 7.06 -5.05 19.65
C LYS A 47 6.12 -4.42 20.70
N ILE A 48 5.24 -3.53 20.26
CA ILE A 48 4.24 -2.83 21.10
C ILE A 48 2.84 -3.35 20.81
N ALA A 49 2.46 -3.44 19.53
CA ALA A 49 1.15 -3.91 19.11
C ALA A 49 1.27 -5.08 18.14
N ASP A 50 0.27 -5.96 18.21
CA ASP A 50 0.05 -7.08 17.30
C ASP A 50 -1.34 -6.93 16.69
N PHE A 51 -1.49 -7.22 15.40
CA PHE A 51 -2.77 -7.34 14.69
C PHE A 51 -3.15 -8.81 14.44
N SER A 52 -2.50 -9.72 15.18
CA SER A 52 -2.58 -11.17 15.03
C SER A 52 -3.81 -11.81 15.68
N VAL A 53 -4.61 -11.03 16.39
CA VAL A 53 -5.86 -11.45 17.03
C VAL A 53 -7.05 -10.71 16.45
N ALA A 54 -8.11 -11.47 16.16
CA ALA A 54 -9.41 -10.91 15.78
C ALA A 54 -9.91 -9.96 16.89
N PRO A 55 -10.42 -8.78 16.53
CA PRO A 55 -10.88 -8.43 15.17
C PRO A 55 -9.82 -7.87 14.21
N GLY A 56 -8.55 -7.74 14.60
CA GLY A 56 -7.58 -7.00 13.78
C GLY A 56 -7.99 -5.53 13.66
N PHE A 57 -7.97 -4.96 12.45
CA PHE A 57 -8.55 -3.64 12.14
C PHE A 57 -9.40 -3.68 10.87
N ASP A 58 -10.42 -2.82 10.80
CA ASP A 58 -11.37 -2.75 9.68
C ASP A 58 -11.15 -1.44 8.91
N LEU A 59 -11.10 -1.54 7.58
CA LEU A 59 -11.17 -0.41 6.66
C LEU A 59 -12.33 -0.67 5.70
N THR A 60 -13.32 0.21 5.69
CA THR A 60 -14.59 -0.03 4.97
C THR A 60 -14.64 0.66 3.61
N ASN A 61 -14.12 1.87 3.51
CA ASN A 61 -14.19 2.70 2.33
C ASN A 61 -12.78 3.01 1.81
N VAL A 62 -12.65 3.18 0.50
CA VAL A 62 -11.41 3.67 -0.10
C VAL A 62 -11.08 5.04 0.50
N GLY A 63 -9.86 5.19 1.01
CA GLY A 63 -9.39 6.35 1.77
C GLY A 63 -9.46 6.18 3.29
N ASP A 64 -10.19 5.19 3.80
CA ASP A 64 -10.18 4.88 5.24
C ASP A 64 -8.76 4.52 5.68
N SER A 65 -8.41 5.01 6.86
CA SER A 65 -7.07 4.84 7.43
C SER A 65 -7.12 4.42 8.89
N TYR A 66 -6.21 3.52 9.28
CA TYR A 66 -5.99 3.09 10.66
C TYR A 66 -4.53 3.28 11.03
N SER A 67 -4.25 3.92 12.18
CA SER A 67 -2.89 4.16 12.65
C SER A 67 -2.65 3.54 14.01
N THR A 68 -1.50 2.89 14.18
CA THR A 68 -1.10 2.29 15.46
C THR A 68 0.41 2.33 15.63
N ALA A 69 0.87 2.29 16.88
CA ALA A 69 2.29 2.07 17.19
C ALA A 69 2.62 0.60 16.92
N LEU A 70 3.68 0.32 16.17
CA LEU A 70 4.16 -1.03 15.93
C LEU A 70 5.18 -1.41 17.00
N PHE A 71 6.33 -0.75 17.01
CA PHE A 71 7.46 -1.14 17.86
C PHE A 71 8.28 0.05 18.33
N LYS A 72 9.06 -0.17 19.39
CA LYS A 72 10.12 0.74 19.83
C LYS A 72 11.45 0.32 19.24
N ILE A 73 12.31 1.29 18.96
CA ILE A 73 13.70 1.10 18.55
C ILE A 73 14.64 1.95 19.41
N TRP A 74 15.80 1.41 19.78
CA TRP A 74 16.86 2.13 20.48
C TRP A 74 18.24 1.56 20.08
N ALA A 75 19.29 2.34 20.28
CA ALA A 75 20.68 1.88 20.15
C ALA A 75 20.97 0.84 21.25
N ASP A 76 21.59 -0.29 20.90
CA ASP A 76 21.80 -1.41 21.81
C ASP A 76 23.28 -1.62 22.08
N ASN A 77 23.70 -1.51 23.34
CA ASN A 77 25.11 -1.59 23.75
C ASN A 77 26.05 -0.62 23.00
N GLU A 78 25.53 0.52 22.58
CA GLU A 78 26.29 1.61 21.95
C GLU A 78 26.22 2.87 22.81
N SER A 79 27.37 3.27 23.35
CA SER A 79 27.48 4.46 24.21
C SER A 79 27.64 5.77 23.45
N ASP A 80 28.01 5.69 22.18
CA ASP A 80 28.30 6.82 21.30
C ASP A 80 28.11 6.38 19.85
N VAL A 81 27.68 7.32 19.01
CA VAL A 81 27.72 7.18 17.56
C VAL A 81 29.20 7.21 17.19
N GLY A 82 29.76 6.12 16.69
CA GLY A 82 31.09 5.94 16.11
C GLY A 82 31.22 6.49 14.68
N ALA A 83 32.38 6.27 14.05
CA ALA A 83 32.58 6.68 12.66
C ALA A 83 31.90 5.71 11.67
N ASP A 84 31.78 4.45 12.06
CA ASP A 84 31.09 3.42 11.28
C ASP A 84 29.57 3.56 11.36
N ASP A 85 29.04 4.09 12.45
CA ASP A 85 27.61 4.33 12.69
C ASP A 85 27.03 5.43 11.79
N LEU A 86 27.89 6.28 11.23
CA LEU A 86 27.49 7.28 10.23
C LEU A 86 27.14 6.66 8.88
N ASN A 87 27.44 5.37 8.68
CA ASN A 87 27.00 4.61 7.52
C ASN A 87 25.74 3.84 7.90
N GLY A 88 24.62 4.18 7.28
CA GLY A 88 23.37 3.57 7.66
C GLY A 88 23.29 2.08 7.31
N LYS A 89 22.39 1.42 8.04
CA LYS A 89 22.16 -0.03 8.00
C LYS A 89 20.71 -0.32 7.73
N ALA A 90 20.48 -1.33 6.90
CA ALA A 90 19.13 -1.72 6.56
C ALA A 90 18.37 -2.21 7.80
N ILE A 91 17.11 -1.83 7.86
CA ILE A 91 16.09 -2.39 8.74
C ILE A 91 14.86 -2.68 7.89
N SER A 92 14.08 -3.68 8.24
CA SER A 92 12.85 -3.98 7.50
C SER A 92 11.72 -4.43 8.42
N VAL A 93 10.49 -4.12 8.00
CA VAL A 93 9.26 -4.65 8.58
C VAL A 93 8.61 -5.54 7.55
N ASN A 94 8.47 -6.82 7.88
CA ASN A 94 7.83 -7.81 7.03
C ASN A 94 6.40 -8.01 7.52
N PHE A 95 5.43 -7.52 6.76
CA PHE A 95 4.01 -7.72 7.00
C PHE A 95 3.55 -9.03 6.39
N ALA A 96 2.75 -9.79 7.15
CA ALA A 96 2.11 -11.03 6.73
C ALA A 96 0.64 -11.02 7.13
N PHE A 97 -0.22 -10.51 6.25
CA PHE A 97 -1.66 -10.54 6.42
C PHE A 97 -2.23 -11.87 5.95
N THR A 98 -3.21 -12.38 6.69
CA THR A 98 -3.96 -13.61 6.39
C THR A 98 -5.40 -13.30 5.93
N SER A 99 -5.90 -12.11 6.22
CA SER A 99 -7.23 -11.60 5.83
C SER A 99 -7.11 -10.16 5.31
N PRO A 100 -7.93 -9.73 4.32
CA PRO A 100 -9.01 -10.47 3.62
C PRO A 100 -8.51 -11.54 2.64
N THR A 101 -7.25 -11.46 2.24
CA THR A 101 -6.52 -12.50 1.51
C THR A 101 -5.10 -12.56 2.04
N ILE A 102 -4.34 -13.60 1.71
CA ILE A 102 -2.92 -13.63 2.08
C ILE A 102 -2.17 -12.54 1.32
N ILE A 103 -1.58 -11.60 2.06
CA ILE A 103 -0.81 -10.46 1.53
C ILE A 103 0.48 -10.39 2.33
N ASN A 104 1.61 -10.51 1.64
CA ASN A 104 2.93 -10.34 2.26
C ASN A 104 3.62 -9.15 1.62
N GLY A 105 4.38 -8.41 2.41
CA GLY A 105 5.19 -7.33 1.88
C GLY A 105 6.14 -6.74 2.90
N THR A 106 7.23 -6.18 2.40
CA THR A 106 8.34 -5.72 3.22
C THR A 106 8.56 -4.24 3.01
N VAL A 107 8.44 -3.45 4.08
CA VAL A 107 8.88 -2.05 4.11
C VAL A 107 10.33 -2.04 4.55
N VAL A 108 11.21 -1.46 3.73
CA VAL A 108 12.65 -1.34 4.00
C VAL A 108 12.93 0.08 4.43
N GLY A 109 13.83 0.23 5.39
CA GLY A 109 14.35 1.51 5.85
C GLY A 109 15.82 1.38 6.20
N GLU A 110 16.35 2.44 6.79
CA GLU A 110 17.75 2.57 7.18
C GLU A 110 17.84 3.17 8.58
N THR A 111 18.73 2.63 9.41
CA THR A 111 19.14 3.20 10.68
C THR A 111 20.54 3.77 10.56
N VAL A 112 20.75 5.01 10.99
CA VAL A 112 22.05 5.68 10.96
C VAL A 112 22.27 6.47 12.25
N GLY A 113 23.51 6.52 12.72
CA GLY A 113 23.91 7.39 13.81
C GLY A 113 24.13 8.82 13.31
N GLU A 114 23.70 9.79 14.10
CA GLU A 114 23.89 11.21 13.83
C GLU A 114 24.69 11.87 14.96
N ARG A 115 25.52 12.84 14.58
CA ARG A 115 26.24 13.72 15.50
C ARG A 115 25.97 15.17 15.11
N SER A 116 25.56 16.00 16.05
CA SER A 116 25.37 17.44 15.81
C SER A 116 26.10 18.30 16.85
N PHE A 117 26.22 19.60 16.54
CA PHE A 117 26.93 20.60 17.37
C PHE A 117 28.30 20.11 17.86
N PHE A 118 29.22 19.88 16.92
CA PHE A 118 30.57 19.35 17.19
C PHE A 118 30.60 17.98 17.90
N GLY A 119 29.54 17.18 17.76
CA GLY A 119 29.43 15.84 18.36
C GLY A 119 28.94 15.83 19.81
N LEU A 120 28.48 16.99 20.31
CA LEU A 120 27.91 17.09 21.65
C LEU A 120 26.55 16.40 21.74
N PHE A 121 25.73 16.50 20.70
CA PHE A 121 24.46 15.78 20.63
C PHE A 121 24.60 14.61 19.68
N GLN A 122 24.10 13.45 20.11
CA GLN A 122 24.13 12.22 19.34
C GLN A 122 22.80 11.50 19.45
N ASN A 123 22.41 10.85 18.37
CA ASN A 123 21.13 10.14 18.26
C ASN A 123 21.23 9.09 17.16
N GLY A 124 20.36 8.10 17.22
CA GLY A 124 20.04 7.28 16.06
C GLY A 124 18.89 7.90 15.29
N GLN A 125 18.92 7.78 13.97
CA GLN A 125 17.85 8.11 13.06
C GLN A 125 17.38 6.85 12.35
N LEU A 126 16.07 6.70 12.22
CA LEU A 126 15.43 5.68 11.41
C LEU A 126 14.59 6.36 10.32
N SER A 127 14.87 6.05 9.06
CA SER A 127 14.12 6.51 7.89
C SER A 127 13.62 5.36 7.02
N TRP A 128 12.38 5.41 6.54
CA TRP A 128 11.76 4.35 5.72
C TRP A 128 11.64 4.66 4.21
N GLY A 129 12.12 5.82 3.76
CA GLY A 129 12.09 6.26 2.36
C GLY A 129 13.47 6.67 1.81
N ASP A 130 13.50 7.23 0.59
CA ASP A 130 14.71 7.81 0.00
C ASP A 130 15.23 8.94 0.92
N VAL A 131 16.32 8.65 1.64
CA VAL A 131 17.17 9.56 2.43
C VAL A 131 16.56 10.93 2.79
N GLY A 132 15.96 11.01 3.97
CA GLY A 132 15.37 12.23 4.54
C GLY A 132 14.02 11.94 5.20
N PHE A 133 13.66 12.69 6.25
CA PHE A 133 12.46 12.46 7.06
C PHE A 133 11.18 12.40 6.20
N GLY A 134 10.76 11.20 5.83
CA GLY A 134 9.70 10.92 4.89
C GLY A 134 9.21 9.49 5.07
N ALA A 135 7.89 9.32 5.14
CA ALA A 135 7.32 8.01 5.42
C ALA A 135 7.63 7.00 4.30
N GLY A 136 8.09 5.81 4.68
CA GLY A 136 8.22 4.69 3.75
C GLY A 136 6.86 4.14 3.40
N VAL A 137 6.49 4.27 2.13
CA VAL A 137 5.18 3.85 1.63
C VAL A 137 5.33 2.60 0.78
N ASN A 138 4.60 1.56 1.13
CA ASN A 138 4.43 0.38 0.29
C ASN A 138 2.97 0.12 -0.02
N GLU A 139 2.73 -0.35 -1.23
CA GLU A 139 1.40 -0.74 -1.69
C GLU A 139 1.33 -2.26 -1.85
N PHE A 140 0.41 -2.88 -1.12
CA PHE A 140 0.15 -4.30 -1.22
C PHE A 140 -1.20 -4.51 -1.90
N SER A 141 -1.17 -5.03 -3.13
CA SER A 141 -2.40 -5.35 -3.85
C SER A 141 -3.03 -6.62 -3.28
N PHE A 142 -4.35 -6.63 -3.16
CA PHE A 142 -5.08 -7.79 -2.69
C PHE A 142 -6.29 -8.07 -3.58
N GLY A 143 -6.93 -9.22 -3.38
CA GLY A 143 -8.04 -9.67 -4.22
C GLY A 143 -9.13 -8.62 -4.43
N ASN A 144 -9.91 -8.74 -5.50
CA ASN A 144 -11.05 -7.87 -5.81
C ASN A 144 -10.71 -6.42 -6.21
N GLY A 145 -9.45 -6.12 -6.54
CA GLY A 145 -9.05 -4.80 -7.05
C GLY A 145 -8.64 -3.79 -5.97
N GLY A 146 -8.53 -4.21 -4.71
CA GLY A 146 -8.11 -3.37 -3.59
C GLY A 146 -6.59 -3.27 -3.43
N LYS A 147 -6.13 -2.18 -2.79
CA LYS A 147 -4.76 -2.00 -2.33
C LYS A 147 -4.75 -1.67 -0.85
N LEU A 148 -3.81 -2.25 -0.11
CA LEU A 148 -3.48 -1.80 1.23
C LEU A 148 -2.20 -0.98 1.13
N ILE A 149 -2.27 0.29 1.48
CA ILE A 149 -1.12 1.18 1.52
C ILE A 149 -0.62 1.20 2.96
N VAL A 150 0.65 0.88 3.16
CA VAL A 150 1.30 0.88 4.48
C VAL A 150 2.36 1.95 4.49
N SER A 151 2.23 2.88 5.43
CA SER A 151 3.15 3.99 5.63
C SER A 151 3.78 3.87 7.02
N LEU A 152 5.11 3.88 7.10
CA LEU A 152 5.83 3.86 8.37
C LEU A 152 6.40 5.24 8.70
N THR A 153 6.32 5.65 9.97
CA THR A 153 6.89 6.92 10.42
C THR A 153 8.38 6.78 10.71
N ASP A 154 9.14 7.75 10.23
CA ASP A 154 10.52 7.97 10.65
C ASP A 154 10.58 8.37 12.13
N THR A 155 11.71 8.09 12.77
CA THR A 155 11.87 8.42 14.19
C THR A 155 13.34 8.63 14.53
N GLU A 156 13.59 9.53 15.47
CA GLU A 156 14.87 9.64 16.15
C GLU A 156 14.80 8.83 17.45
N PHE A 157 15.92 8.25 17.85
CA PHE A 157 16.01 7.42 19.04
C PHE A 157 17.36 7.61 19.74
N SER A 158 17.43 7.18 20.99
CA SER A 158 18.67 7.18 21.80
C SER A 158 19.37 8.54 21.90
N ASN A 159 18.61 9.64 21.75
CA ASN A 159 19.08 11.01 21.90
C ASN A 159 19.84 11.21 23.21
N GLY A 160 21.07 11.71 23.13
CA GLY A 160 21.91 11.98 24.31
C GLY A 160 22.87 13.16 24.12
N LEU A 161 23.45 13.58 25.26
CA LEU A 161 24.45 14.65 25.36
C LEU A 161 25.77 14.00 25.78
N PHE A 162 26.82 14.15 24.96
CA PHE A 162 28.11 13.46 25.06
C PHE A 162 28.05 11.93 24.87
N GLY A 163 27.08 11.44 24.11
CA GLY A 163 26.91 10.02 23.82
C GLY A 163 25.46 9.67 23.50
N LEU A 164 25.22 8.40 23.24
CA LEU A 164 23.89 7.82 23.05
C LEU A 164 23.29 7.37 24.39
N ASN A 165 21.97 7.40 24.45
CA ASN A 165 21.22 6.74 25.52
C ASN A 165 20.72 5.38 25.03
N ASP A 166 21.38 4.30 25.46
CA ASP A 166 21.24 2.92 24.97
C ASP A 166 20.09 2.11 25.63
N SER A 167 19.04 2.78 26.09
CA SER A 167 17.94 2.15 26.84
C SER A 167 16.60 2.31 26.13
N PRO A 168 15.67 1.31 26.24
CA PRO A 168 14.32 1.42 25.71
C PRO A 168 13.57 2.68 26.16
N ARG A 169 13.92 3.28 27.30
CA ARG A 169 13.32 4.54 27.77
C ARG A 169 13.54 5.71 26.80
N TYR A 170 14.68 5.72 26.11
CA TYR A 170 15.06 6.75 25.13
C TYR A 170 14.83 6.29 23.69
N GLY A 171 14.20 5.13 23.51
CA GLY A 171 13.86 4.62 22.20
C GLY A 171 12.75 5.41 21.51
N GLY A 172 12.87 5.53 20.20
CA GLY A 172 11.84 6.05 19.30
C GLY A 172 10.72 5.03 19.13
N THR A 173 9.53 5.50 18.72
CA THR A 173 8.38 4.63 18.45
C THR A 173 7.99 4.75 17.00
N VAL A 174 7.95 3.62 16.30
CA VAL A 174 7.56 3.54 14.90
C VAL A 174 6.06 3.29 14.82
N HIS A 175 5.36 4.20 14.14
CA HIS A 175 3.95 4.05 13.85
C HIS A 175 3.75 3.54 12.42
N ALA A 176 2.71 2.75 12.23
CA ALA A 176 2.20 2.41 10.92
C ALA A 176 0.84 3.05 10.70
N THR A 177 0.64 3.56 9.49
CA THR A 177 -0.66 3.97 8.97
C THR A 177 -1.03 3.05 7.81
N PHE A 178 -2.14 2.36 7.96
CA PHE A 178 -2.74 1.48 6.97
C PHE A 178 -3.87 2.24 6.28
N THR A 179 -3.84 2.36 4.96
CA THR A 179 -4.86 3.07 4.17
C THR A 179 -5.43 2.14 3.10
N LEU A 180 -6.76 2.10 2.97
CA LEU A 180 -7.42 1.33 1.93
C LEU A 180 -7.40 2.13 0.62
N GLY A 181 -6.71 1.63 -0.40
CA GLY A 181 -6.65 2.17 -1.75
C GLY A 181 -7.47 1.34 -2.74
N ALA A 182 -7.83 1.96 -3.87
CA ALA A 182 -8.37 1.27 -5.03
C ALA A 182 -7.29 1.14 -6.11
N LEU A 183 -7.28 0.03 -6.85
CA LEU A 183 -6.60 0.02 -8.15
C LEU A 183 -7.31 1.00 -9.08
N PRO A 184 -6.57 1.73 -9.94
CA PRO A 184 -7.20 2.55 -10.96
C PRO A 184 -8.11 1.63 -11.79
N ALA A 185 -9.37 2.04 -11.95
CA ALA A 185 -10.31 1.32 -12.79
C ALA A 185 -9.66 1.15 -14.16
N VAL A 186 -9.32 -0.08 -14.53
CA VAL A 186 -8.89 -0.38 -15.89
C VAL A 186 -10.07 0.00 -16.77
N PRO A 187 -9.96 0.99 -17.67
CA PRO A 187 -11.03 1.31 -18.58
C PRO A 187 -11.38 0.01 -19.28
N GLU A 188 -12.64 -0.44 -19.13
CA GLU A 188 -13.09 -1.67 -19.75
C GLU A 188 -12.63 -1.64 -21.20
N PRO A 189 -12.02 -2.73 -21.70
CA PRO A 189 -11.21 -2.66 -22.91
C PRO A 189 -12.02 -2.00 -24.01
N ALA A 190 -11.48 -0.94 -24.62
CA ALA A 190 -12.06 -0.32 -25.81
C ALA A 190 -12.46 -1.37 -26.88
N THR A 191 -11.93 -2.59 -26.79
CA THR A 191 -12.42 -3.83 -27.41
C THR A 191 -13.93 -4.00 -27.42
N TRP A 192 -14.68 -3.66 -26.37
CA TRP A 192 -16.15 -3.81 -26.38
C TRP A 192 -16.80 -2.77 -27.30
N ALA A 193 -16.38 -1.51 -27.18
CA ALA A 193 -16.82 -0.45 -28.07
C ALA A 193 -16.39 -0.72 -29.52
N LEU A 194 -15.20 -1.30 -29.72
CA LEU A 194 -14.63 -1.65 -31.02
C LEU A 194 -15.30 -2.89 -31.64
N MET A 195 -15.69 -3.88 -30.84
CA MET A 195 -16.51 -5.01 -31.28
C MET A 195 -17.91 -4.54 -31.67
N ILE A 196 -18.57 -3.77 -30.81
CA ILE A 196 -19.93 -3.30 -31.08
C ILE A 196 -19.95 -2.38 -32.31
N SER A 197 -18.98 -1.47 -32.43
CA SER A 197 -18.85 -0.63 -33.62
C SER A 197 -18.47 -1.43 -34.87
N GLY A 198 -17.56 -2.41 -34.75
CA GLY A 198 -17.19 -3.31 -35.83
C GLY A 198 -18.36 -4.15 -36.35
N PHE A 199 -19.09 -4.83 -35.46
CA PHE A 199 -20.28 -5.60 -35.81
C PHE A 199 -21.42 -4.70 -36.32
N GLY A 200 -21.57 -3.50 -35.74
CA GLY A 200 -22.52 -2.50 -36.19
C GLY A 200 -22.25 -2.03 -37.62
N LEU A 201 -21.00 -1.72 -37.95
CA LEU A 201 -20.57 -1.32 -39.29
C LEU A 201 -20.76 -2.44 -40.32
N VAL A 202 -20.34 -3.67 -39.99
CA VAL A 202 -20.51 -4.82 -40.88
C VAL A 202 -22.00 -5.10 -41.12
N GLY A 203 -22.82 -5.10 -40.07
CA GLY A 203 -24.27 -5.29 -40.17
C GLY A 203 -24.97 -4.19 -40.98
N ALA A 204 -24.57 -2.93 -40.78
CA ALA A 204 -25.09 -1.79 -41.54
C ALA A 204 -24.71 -1.90 -43.03
N GLY A 205 -23.48 -2.28 -43.34
CA GLY A 205 -23.01 -2.51 -44.72
C GLY A 205 -23.80 -3.60 -45.43
N LEU A 206 -24.05 -4.74 -44.77
CA LEU A 206 -24.86 -5.83 -45.33
C LEU A 206 -26.32 -5.41 -45.58
N ARG A 207 -26.91 -4.58 -44.70
CA ARG A 207 -28.28 -4.09 -44.84
C ARG A 207 -28.43 -3.07 -45.97
N ALA A 208 -27.44 -2.18 -46.15
CA ALA A 208 -27.42 -1.20 -47.22
C ALA A 208 -27.36 -1.89 -48.61
N ASN A 209 -26.50 -2.91 -48.75
CA ASN A 209 -26.36 -3.62 -50.03
C ASN A 209 -27.64 -4.37 -50.46
N ARG A 210 -28.42 -4.90 -49.52
CA ARG A 210 -29.70 -5.56 -49.86
C ARG A 210 -30.75 -4.58 -50.40
N ARG A 211 -30.73 -3.31 -49.99
CA ARG A 211 -31.67 -2.29 -50.49
C ARG A 211 -31.37 -1.90 -51.93
N ASN A 212 -30.09 -1.78 -52.28
CA ASN A 212 -29.68 -1.38 -53.63
C ASN A 212 -29.90 -2.48 -54.68
N ARG A 213 -29.88 -3.76 -54.28
CA ARG A 213 -30.11 -4.89 -55.20
C ARG A 213 -31.55 -5.02 -55.69
N ASN A 214 -32.52 -4.40 -55.01
CA ASN A 214 -33.92 -4.41 -55.42
C ASN A 214 -34.30 -3.24 -56.35
N ILE A 215 -33.36 -2.34 -56.69
CA ILE A 215 -33.61 -1.14 -57.49
C ILE A 215 -33.26 -1.34 -58.99
N VAL A 216 -32.64 -2.48 -59.37
CA VAL A 216 -32.13 -2.71 -60.75
C VAL A 216 -33.03 -3.61 -61.62
N THR A 217 -34.29 -3.89 -61.23
CA THR A 217 -35.23 -4.68 -62.06
C THR A 217 -36.60 -4.01 -62.21
N ALA A 218 -36.64 -2.78 -62.73
CA ALA A 218 -37.85 -2.14 -63.24
C ALA A 218 -37.62 -1.64 -64.66
#